data_AF-A0A660QHY3-F1
#
_entry.id   AF-A0A660QHY3-F1
#
_cell.length_a   1.000
_cell.length_b   1.000
_cell.length_c   1.000
_cell.angle_alpha   90.00
_cell.angle_beta   90.00
_cell.angle_gamma   90.00
#
_symmetry.space_group_name_H-M   'P 1'
#
loop_
_entity.id
_entity.type
_entity.pdbx_description
1 polymer ?
#
loop_
_entity_poly.entity_id
_entity_poly.type
_entity_poly.pdbx_seq_one_letter_code
_entity_poly.pdbx_strand_id
1 'polypeptide(L)'
;MFSKLKTIEDLQELQKFRVEYLGKKGKITQILRSLGNLPKEERPVVGRRINELKERILEALEIKEEELYEKEKERKKKELWVDVTIPGARRKTGHSHPVLKTLHEIEMIFVSMGFDVVEGPEVETTWYNFDALNTPEWHPARDEHDSFYFSEELLLRTHTSPVQIRTMLKRKPPLAIISPGRVYRRDYDATHLPMFFQVEGLYVDRNVNVGHLKYTLETFAERIFGENAKVRFKQSFFPFTEPSFEVDVYFPGYGWLEILGSGMVDPAVFENVGYDPEEWTGFAFGMGVERIAMLKYGITDIREFVRNDVNFLSKY
;
A
#
# COMPACT_ATOMS: atom_id res chain seq x y z
N MET A 1 -24.17 -36.72 56.66
CA MET A 1 -23.35 -35.57 56.22
C MET A 1 -22.75 -35.88 54.85
N PHE A 2 -21.92 -36.92 54.72
CA PHE A 2 -21.32 -37.33 53.44
C PHE A 2 -22.33 -37.70 52.33
N SER A 3 -23.47 -38.30 52.65
CA SER A 3 -24.55 -38.57 51.68
C SER A 3 -25.13 -37.27 51.08
N LYS A 4 -25.39 -36.27 51.92
CA LYS A 4 -25.88 -34.95 51.51
C LYS A 4 -24.82 -34.14 50.74
N LEU A 5 -23.53 -34.35 51.03
CA LEU A 5 -22.43 -33.73 50.27
C LEU A 5 -22.35 -34.29 48.84
N LYS A 6 -22.65 -35.58 48.64
CA LYS A 6 -22.65 -36.21 47.31
C LYS A 6 -23.74 -35.68 46.38
N THR A 7 -24.88 -35.25 46.92
CA THR A 7 -26.05 -34.79 46.15
C THR A 7 -25.98 -33.31 45.77
N ILE A 8 -24.97 -32.56 46.20
CA ILE A 8 -24.81 -31.14 45.88
C ILE A 8 -24.31 -30.98 44.45
N GLU A 9 -24.97 -30.12 43.68
CA GLU A 9 -24.70 -29.94 42.25
C GLU A 9 -24.16 -28.56 41.87
N ASP A 10 -24.19 -27.59 42.79
CA ASP A 10 -23.68 -26.23 42.57
C ASP A 10 -22.87 -25.67 43.75
N LEU A 11 -22.06 -24.64 43.47
CA LEU A 11 -21.19 -24.00 44.46
C LEU A 11 -21.95 -23.23 45.56
N GLN A 12 -23.18 -22.77 45.28
CA GLN A 12 -24.00 -22.07 46.27
C GLN A 12 -24.56 -23.05 47.32
N GLU A 13 -24.98 -24.23 46.90
CA GLU A 13 -25.39 -25.34 47.75
C GLU A 13 -24.22 -25.88 48.57
N LEU A 14 -23.02 -25.95 47.98
CA LEU A 14 -21.80 -26.34 48.70
C LEU A 14 -21.50 -25.34 49.84
N GLN A 15 -21.65 -24.04 49.58
CA GLN A 15 -21.50 -23.01 50.61
C GLN A 15 -22.58 -23.09 51.69
N LYS A 16 -23.84 -23.34 51.32
CA LYS A 16 -24.92 -23.58 52.30
C LYS A 16 -24.60 -24.78 53.21
N PHE A 17 -24.09 -25.87 52.64
CA PHE A 17 -23.64 -27.03 53.40
C PHE A 17 -22.48 -26.70 54.34
N ARG A 18 -21.47 -25.94 53.86
CA ARG A 18 -20.34 -25.50 54.69
C ARG A 18 -20.82 -24.69 55.90
N VAL A 19 -21.75 -23.76 55.70
CA VAL A 19 -22.32 -22.95 56.80
C VAL A 19 -23.17 -23.81 57.76
N GLU A 20 -23.99 -24.75 57.26
CA GLU A 20 -24.85 -25.61 58.07
C GLU A 20 -24.05 -26.53 59.01
N TYR A 21 -22.94 -27.09 58.53
CA TYR A 21 -22.18 -28.10 59.28
C TYR A 21 -20.95 -27.54 59.99
N LEU A 22 -20.21 -26.60 59.38
CA LEU A 22 -18.94 -26.06 59.89
C LEU A 22 -19.00 -24.58 60.31
N GLY A 23 -20.11 -23.89 60.10
CA GLY A 23 -20.27 -22.48 60.48
C GLY A 23 -20.27 -22.26 61.99
N LYS A 24 -20.24 -21.00 62.45
CA LYS A 24 -20.19 -20.63 63.89
C LYS A 24 -21.36 -21.21 64.73
N LYS A 25 -22.51 -21.46 64.09
CA LYS A 25 -23.69 -22.14 64.68
C LYS A 25 -23.92 -23.54 64.10
N GLY A 26 -22.94 -24.09 63.37
CA GLY A 26 -23.07 -25.34 62.64
C GLY A 26 -23.16 -26.56 63.54
N LYS A 27 -23.70 -27.66 63.00
CA LYS A 27 -23.94 -28.90 63.74
C LYS A 27 -22.68 -29.45 64.41
N ILE A 28 -21.51 -29.37 63.77
CA ILE A 28 -20.24 -29.87 64.32
C ILE A 28 -19.75 -28.94 65.45
N THR A 29 -19.87 -27.63 65.29
CA THR A 29 -19.51 -26.65 66.32
C THR A 29 -20.41 -26.75 67.56
N GLN A 30 -21.69 -27.10 67.38
CA GLN A 30 -22.61 -27.39 68.50
C GLN A 30 -22.22 -28.67 69.24
N ILE A 31 -21.87 -29.74 68.52
CA ILE A 31 -21.39 -31.00 69.12
C ILE A 31 -20.08 -30.77 69.91
N LEU A 32 -19.17 -29.94 69.38
CA LEU A 32 -17.95 -29.53 70.09
C LEU A 32 -18.25 -28.74 71.38
N ARG A 33 -19.29 -27.89 71.40
CA ARG A 33 -19.71 -27.17 72.62
C ARG A 33 -20.32 -28.09 73.67
N SER A 34 -21.04 -29.14 73.25
CA SER A 34 -21.62 -30.13 74.17
C SER A 34 -20.60 -31.05 74.85
N LEU A 35 -19.33 -31.06 74.41
CA LEU A 35 -18.24 -31.81 75.07
C LEU A 35 -18.02 -31.40 76.53
N GLY A 36 -18.37 -30.15 76.89
CA GLY A 36 -18.28 -29.66 78.27
C GLY A 36 -19.16 -30.42 79.28
N ASN A 37 -20.18 -31.13 78.80
CA ASN A 37 -21.15 -31.87 79.63
C ASN A 37 -20.76 -33.34 79.87
N LEU A 38 -19.66 -33.83 79.28
CA LEU A 38 -19.23 -35.22 79.41
C LEU A 38 -18.30 -35.44 80.63
N PRO A 39 -18.18 -36.67 81.17
CA PRO A 39 -17.19 -37.03 82.19
C PRO A 39 -15.75 -36.77 81.70
N LYS A 40 -14.84 -36.39 82.61
CA LYS A 40 -13.44 -36.02 82.26
C LYS A 40 -12.70 -37.13 81.51
N GLU A 41 -13.04 -38.39 81.77
CA GLU A 41 -12.41 -39.58 81.18
C GLU A 41 -12.83 -39.81 79.72
N GLU A 42 -14.04 -39.40 79.32
CA GLU A 42 -14.58 -39.61 77.97
C GLU A 42 -14.32 -38.42 77.01
N ARG A 43 -14.06 -37.22 77.56
CA ARG A 43 -13.81 -35.99 76.79
C ARG A 43 -12.69 -36.12 75.74
N PRO A 44 -11.53 -36.74 76.01
CA PRO A 44 -10.44 -36.84 75.04
C PRO A 44 -10.80 -37.75 73.86
N VAL A 45 -11.49 -38.86 74.12
CA VAL A 45 -11.86 -39.85 73.09
C VAL A 45 -12.92 -39.29 72.15
N VAL A 46 -13.96 -38.65 72.70
CA VAL A 46 -15.04 -38.06 71.91
C VAL A 46 -14.54 -36.81 71.16
N GLY A 47 -13.69 -35.99 71.78
CA GLY A 47 -13.07 -34.83 71.13
C GLY A 47 -12.19 -35.21 69.93
N ARG A 48 -11.40 -36.28 70.05
CA ARG A 48 -10.58 -36.80 68.94
C ARG A 48 -11.43 -37.23 67.75
N ARG A 49 -12.49 -38.02 68.00
CA ARG A 49 -13.42 -38.48 66.94
C ARG A 49 -14.14 -37.33 66.23
N ILE A 50 -14.46 -36.24 66.94
CA ILE A 50 -15.10 -35.07 66.34
C ILE A 50 -14.12 -34.29 65.47
N ASN A 51 -12.85 -34.16 65.90
CA ASN A 51 -11.81 -33.53 65.09
C ASN A 51 -11.50 -34.35 63.82
N GLU A 52 -11.37 -35.68 63.93
CA GLU A 52 -11.23 -36.58 62.77
C GLU A 52 -12.41 -36.47 61.80
N LEU A 53 -13.65 -36.39 62.32
CA LEU A 53 -14.83 -36.17 61.50
C LEU A 53 -14.80 -34.80 60.80
N LYS A 54 -14.32 -33.76 61.49
CA LYS A 54 -14.19 -32.41 60.94
C LYS A 54 -13.16 -32.37 59.81
N GLU A 55 -12.00 -33.00 60.00
CA GLU A 55 -10.95 -33.12 58.97
C GLU A 55 -11.49 -33.85 57.73
N ARG A 56 -12.12 -35.01 57.91
CA ARG A 56 -12.72 -35.76 56.79
C ARG A 56 -13.80 -34.98 56.04
N ILE A 57 -14.54 -34.11 56.71
CA ILE A 57 -15.55 -33.25 56.07
C ILE A 57 -14.89 -32.09 55.32
N LEU A 58 -13.79 -31.54 55.83
CA LEU A 58 -13.01 -30.51 55.13
C LEU A 58 -12.39 -31.09 53.86
N GLU A 59 -11.73 -32.25 53.94
CA GLU A 59 -11.18 -32.95 52.78
C GLU A 59 -12.26 -33.26 51.74
N ALA A 60 -13.40 -33.80 52.17
CA ALA A 60 -14.49 -34.11 51.26
C ALA A 60 -15.12 -32.84 50.63
N LEU A 61 -15.09 -31.70 51.34
CA LEU A 61 -15.55 -30.42 50.80
C LEU A 61 -14.59 -29.89 49.74
N GLU A 62 -13.29 -29.94 49.98
CA GLU A 62 -12.27 -29.53 49.01
C GLU A 62 -12.38 -30.36 47.72
N ILE A 63 -12.46 -31.68 47.84
CA ILE A 63 -12.67 -32.57 46.68
C ILE A 63 -13.94 -32.19 45.91
N LYS A 64 -15.05 -31.95 46.62
CA LYS A 64 -16.32 -31.59 45.99
C LYS A 64 -16.29 -30.20 45.35
N GLU A 65 -15.57 -29.26 45.95
CA GLU A 65 -15.37 -27.91 45.42
C GLU A 65 -14.59 -27.95 44.09
N GLU A 66 -13.51 -28.73 44.02
CA GLU A 66 -12.74 -28.95 42.80
C GLU A 66 -13.57 -29.64 41.70
N GLU A 67 -14.33 -30.69 42.04
CA GLU A 67 -15.24 -31.37 41.11
C GLU A 67 -16.25 -30.40 40.48
N LEU A 68 -16.89 -29.57 41.30
CA LEU A 68 -17.89 -28.60 40.84
C LEU A 68 -17.25 -27.48 40.02
N TYR A 69 -16.04 -27.07 40.38
CA TYR A 69 -15.28 -26.06 39.63
C TYR A 69 -14.91 -26.55 38.23
N GLU A 70 -14.36 -27.76 38.08
CA GLU A 70 -14.04 -28.32 36.77
C GLU A 70 -15.30 -28.58 35.93
N LYS A 71 -16.40 -29.03 36.54
CA LYS A 71 -17.69 -29.18 35.85
C LYS A 71 -18.20 -27.85 35.30
N GLU A 72 -18.13 -26.78 36.09
CA GLU A 72 -18.55 -25.43 35.67
C GLU A 72 -17.62 -24.84 34.59
N LYS A 73 -16.32 -25.10 34.69
CA LYS A 73 -15.33 -24.71 33.68
C LYS A 73 -15.56 -25.41 32.35
N GLU A 74 -15.83 -26.71 32.36
CA GLU A 74 -16.20 -27.46 31.15
C GLU A 74 -17.53 -26.99 30.55
N ARG A 75 -18.52 -26.66 31.39
CA ARG A 75 -19.78 -26.04 30.93
C ARG A 75 -19.50 -24.71 30.23
N LYS A 76 -18.73 -23.81 30.84
CA LYS A 76 -18.35 -22.52 30.25
C LYS A 76 -17.53 -22.68 28.98
N LYS A 77 -16.61 -23.65 28.91
CA LYS A 77 -15.85 -23.94 27.68
C LYS A 77 -16.78 -24.33 26.53
N LYS A 78 -17.83 -25.13 26.79
CA LYS A 78 -18.82 -25.50 25.78
C LYS A 78 -19.72 -24.33 25.39
N GLU A 79 -20.13 -23.50 26.35
CA GLU A 79 -20.93 -22.30 26.10
C GLU A 79 -20.17 -21.22 25.33
N LEU A 80 -18.88 -21.03 25.65
CA LEU A 80 -17.99 -20.09 24.99
C LEU A 80 -17.26 -20.71 23.78
N TRP A 81 -17.60 -21.95 23.42
CA TRP A 81 -17.02 -22.58 22.26
C TRP A 81 -17.49 -21.81 21.02
N VAL A 82 -16.53 -21.34 20.24
CA VAL A 82 -16.76 -20.68 18.97
C VAL A 82 -15.85 -21.30 17.93
N ASP A 83 -16.34 -21.40 16.70
CA ASP A 83 -15.52 -21.82 15.57
C ASP A 83 -14.65 -20.64 15.13
N VAL A 84 -13.36 -20.69 15.49
CA VAL A 84 -12.36 -19.68 15.15
C VAL A 84 -12.03 -19.63 13.65
N THR A 85 -12.52 -20.58 12.85
CA THR A 85 -12.32 -20.61 11.40
C THR A 85 -13.37 -19.81 10.63
N ILE A 86 -14.50 -19.47 11.28
CA ILE A 86 -15.54 -18.65 10.66
C ILE A 86 -14.96 -17.26 10.33
N PRO A 87 -15.03 -16.82 9.07
CA PRO A 87 -14.60 -15.48 8.70
C PRO A 87 -15.40 -14.44 9.51
N GLY A 88 -14.70 -13.64 10.31
CA GLY A 88 -15.30 -12.52 11.02
C GLY A 88 -15.78 -11.42 10.05
N ALA A 89 -16.35 -10.34 10.61
CA ALA A 89 -16.76 -9.18 9.84
C ALA A 89 -15.54 -8.45 9.23
N ARG A 90 -15.10 -8.90 8.05
CA ARG A 90 -14.00 -8.30 7.30
C ARG A 90 -14.52 -7.16 6.45
N ARG A 91 -13.96 -5.97 6.62
CA ARG A 91 -14.14 -4.88 5.64
C ARG A 91 -13.19 -5.14 4.48
N LYS A 92 -13.70 -5.07 3.25
CA LYS A 92 -12.85 -5.15 2.06
C LYS A 92 -11.93 -3.94 2.05
N THR A 93 -10.63 -4.16 1.90
CA THR A 93 -9.67 -3.08 1.65
C THR A 93 -9.88 -2.56 0.22
N GLY A 94 -9.74 -1.25 0.05
CA GLY A 94 -9.70 -0.65 -1.28
C GLY A 94 -8.43 -1.06 -2.03
N HIS A 95 -8.46 -0.85 -3.35
CA HIS A 95 -7.31 -1.04 -4.23
C HIS A 95 -6.98 0.29 -4.90
N SER A 96 -5.70 0.57 -5.10
CA SER A 96 -5.26 1.72 -5.87
C SER A 96 -5.43 1.45 -7.35
N HIS A 97 -5.81 2.47 -8.12
CA HIS A 97 -5.90 2.33 -9.56
C HIS A 97 -4.53 1.91 -10.14
N PRO A 98 -4.44 0.94 -11.07
CA PRO A 98 -3.17 0.41 -11.58
C PRO A 98 -2.27 1.48 -12.20
N VAL A 99 -2.86 2.47 -12.89
CA VAL A 99 -2.11 3.63 -13.42
C VAL A 99 -1.49 4.46 -12.30
N LEU A 100 -2.22 4.76 -11.22
CA LEU A 100 -1.69 5.52 -10.08
C LEU A 100 -0.62 4.73 -9.31
N LYS A 101 -0.82 3.42 -9.17
CA LYS A 101 0.19 2.53 -8.58
C LYS A 101 1.49 2.56 -9.38
N THR A 102 1.39 2.51 -10.70
CA THR A 102 2.54 2.61 -11.62
C THR A 102 3.17 3.99 -11.57
N LEU A 103 2.36 5.06 -11.56
CA LEU A 103 2.83 6.45 -11.44
C LEU A 103 3.68 6.64 -10.17
N HIS A 104 3.14 6.25 -9.02
CA HIS A 104 3.87 6.35 -7.74
C HIS A 104 5.14 5.50 -7.75
N GLU A 105 5.14 4.34 -8.39
CA GLU A 105 6.34 3.52 -8.51
C GLU A 105 7.42 4.19 -9.37
N ILE A 106 7.04 4.78 -10.51
CA ILE A 106 7.93 5.57 -11.36
C ILE A 106 8.53 6.73 -10.56
N GLU A 107 7.68 7.50 -9.85
CA GLU A 107 8.10 8.61 -9.00
C GLU A 107 9.12 8.14 -7.96
N MET A 108 8.82 7.06 -7.22
CA MET A 108 9.70 6.53 -6.19
C MET A 108 11.06 6.09 -6.75
N ILE A 109 11.10 5.53 -7.96
CA ILE A 109 12.36 5.14 -8.62
C ILE A 109 13.22 6.38 -8.87
N PHE A 110 12.66 7.41 -9.52
CA PHE A 110 13.43 8.62 -9.86
C PHE A 110 13.78 9.48 -8.65
N VAL A 111 12.88 9.57 -7.66
CA VAL A 111 13.17 10.23 -6.37
C VAL A 111 14.35 9.54 -5.66
N SER A 112 14.42 8.21 -5.70
CA SER A 112 15.57 7.48 -5.14
C SER A 112 16.88 7.70 -5.91
N MET A 113 16.80 8.20 -7.15
CA MET A 113 17.94 8.62 -7.97
C MET A 113 18.28 10.10 -7.80
N GLY A 114 17.55 10.83 -6.95
CA GLY A 114 17.80 12.24 -6.63
C GLY A 114 17.00 13.23 -7.48
N PHE A 115 15.97 12.79 -8.20
CA PHE A 115 15.08 13.70 -8.94
C PHE A 115 13.98 14.26 -8.04
N ASP A 116 13.71 15.55 -8.16
CA ASP A 116 12.59 16.22 -7.51
C ASP A 116 11.30 16.07 -8.34
N VAL A 117 10.17 15.89 -7.67
CA VAL A 117 8.86 15.92 -8.35
C VAL A 117 8.38 17.36 -8.48
N VAL A 118 8.02 17.76 -9.70
CA VAL A 118 7.44 19.07 -10.00
C VAL A 118 6.13 18.92 -10.76
N GLU A 119 5.19 19.82 -10.49
CA GLU A 119 3.88 19.84 -11.14
C GLU A 119 3.64 21.18 -11.83
N GLY A 120 2.74 21.17 -12.81
CA GLY A 120 2.30 22.37 -13.51
C GLY A 120 0.89 22.23 -14.05
N PRO A 121 0.33 23.32 -14.60
CA PRO A 121 -1.06 23.35 -15.03
C PRO A 121 -1.32 22.40 -16.21
N GLU A 122 -2.56 21.93 -16.34
CA GLU A 122 -3.01 21.12 -17.47
C GLU A 122 -3.42 21.98 -18.68
N VAL A 123 -3.91 23.20 -18.43
CA VAL A 123 -4.14 24.21 -19.46
C VAL A 123 -2.86 25.02 -19.61
N GLU A 124 -2.31 25.03 -20.82
CA GLU A 124 -1.06 25.71 -21.16
C GLU A 124 -1.25 26.71 -22.29
N THR A 125 -0.25 27.57 -22.46
CA THR A 125 -0.16 28.42 -23.65
C THR A 125 0.63 27.73 -24.75
N THR A 126 0.40 28.11 -26.00
CA THR A 126 1.20 27.67 -27.17
C THR A 126 2.69 27.86 -26.95
N TRP A 127 3.08 28.98 -26.31
CA TRP A 127 4.48 29.25 -25.99
C TRP A 127 5.15 28.18 -25.12
N TYR A 128 4.53 27.81 -23.99
CA TYR A 128 5.08 26.79 -23.10
C TYR A 128 4.98 25.38 -23.68
N ASN A 129 3.90 25.09 -24.43
CA ASN A 129 3.67 23.76 -24.98
C ASN A 129 4.46 23.46 -26.24
N PHE A 130 4.87 24.47 -27.01
CA PHE A 130 5.51 24.23 -28.29
C PHE A 130 6.68 25.18 -28.58
N ASP A 131 6.49 26.51 -28.52
CA ASP A 131 7.50 27.47 -29.01
C ASP A 131 8.81 27.35 -28.21
N ALA A 132 8.71 27.34 -26.88
CA ALA A 132 9.87 27.22 -25.99
C ALA A 132 10.59 25.87 -26.14
N LEU A 133 9.90 24.86 -26.67
CA LEU A 133 10.42 23.50 -26.94
C LEU A 133 10.84 23.35 -28.41
N ASN A 134 11.19 24.45 -29.07
CA ASN A 134 11.71 24.45 -30.44
C ASN A 134 10.80 23.72 -31.46
N THR A 135 9.50 23.63 -31.16
CA THR A 135 8.53 22.96 -32.04
C THR A 135 7.96 24.03 -32.96
N PRO A 136 8.18 24.01 -34.28
CA PRO A 136 7.74 25.10 -35.16
C PRO A 136 6.22 25.07 -35.42
N GLU A 137 5.64 26.19 -35.89
CA GLU A 137 4.20 26.34 -36.20
C GLU A 137 3.66 25.27 -37.15
N TRP A 138 4.45 24.86 -38.14
CA TRP A 138 4.07 23.86 -39.13
C TRP A 138 4.16 22.41 -38.62
N HIS A 139 4.60 22.19 -37.38
CA HIS A 139 4.78 20.85 -36.84
C HIS A 139 3.43 20.15 -36.64
N PRO A 140 3.24 18.88 -37.08
CA PRO A 140 1.96 18.17 -37.01
C PRO A 140 1.33 18.16 -35.61
N ALA A 141 2.13 18.03 -34.55
CA ALA A 141 1.64 18.05 -33.17
C ALA A 141 0.89 19.34 -32.77
N ARG A 142 1.07 20.45 -33.50
CA ARG A 142 0.33 21.70 -33.28
C ARG A 142 -1.02 21.73 -33.97
N ASP A 143 -1.30 20.81 -34.88
CA ASP A 143 -2.55 20.77 -35.63
C ASP A 143 -3.75 20.63 -34.67
N GLU A 144 -4.84 21.36 -34.95
CA GLU A 144 -6.09 21.26 -34.20
C GLU A 144 -6.69 19.85 -34.26
N HIS A 145 -6.33 19.05 -35.26
CA HIS A 145 -6.72 17.64 -35.36
C HIS A 145 -6.08 16.78 -34.28
N ASP A 146 -4.92 17.14 -33.74
CA ASP A 146 -4.17 16.37 -32.73
C ASP A 146 -4.26 16.98 -31.32
N SER A 147 -4.47 18.30 -31.22
CA SER A 147 -4.43 19.06 -29.96
C SER A 147 -5.78 19.71 -29.61
N PHE A 148 -6.10 19.79 -28.31
CA PHE A 148 -7.34 20.44 -27.83
C PHE A 148 -7.12 21.92 -27.51
N TYR A 149 -7.49 22.80 -28.45
CA TYR A 149 -7.43 24.25 -28.26
C TYR A 149 -8.73 24.83 -27.67
N PHE A 150 -8.58 25.82 -26.79
CA PHE A 150 -9.66 26.70 -26.33
C PHE A 150 -9.71 28.02 -27.11
N SER A 151 -8.55 28.47 -27.59
CA SER A 151 -8.32 29.65 -28.42
C SER A 151 -6.97 29.50 -29.13
N GLU A 152 -6.58 30.46 -29.97
CA GLU A 152 -5.28 30.44 -30.67
C GLU A 152 -4.07 30.34 -29.70
N GLU A 153 -4.19 30.86 -28.48
CA GLU A 153 -3.09 30.89 -27.51
C GLU A 153 -3.20 29.83 -26.41
N LEU A 154 -4.38 29.26 -26.14
CA LEU A 154 -4.65 28.39 -25.00
C LEU A 154 -5.09 27.00 -25.43
N LEU A 155 -4.48 25.97 -24.84
CA LEU A 155 -4.76 24.57 -25.12
C LEU A 155 -4.64 23.68 -23.87
N LEU A 156 -5.17 22.46 -23.94
CA LEU A 156 -4.77 21.40 -23.03
C LEU A 156 -3.39 20.88 -23.44
N ARG A 157 -2.47 20.73 -22.49
CA ARG A 157 -1.10 20.30 -22.77
C ARG A 157 -1.06 18.90 -23.39
N THR A 158 -0.22 18.73 -24.40
CA THR A 158 -0.06 17.45 -25.14
C THR A 158 1.00 16.53 -24.54
N HIS A 159 1.83 17.09 -23.67
CA HIS A 159 2.91 16.48 -22.92
C HIS A 159 3.17 17.32 -21.65
N THR A 160 4.00 16.82 -20.74
CA THR A 160 4.36 17.49 -19.47
C THR A 160 5.61 18.37 -19.58
N SER A 161 6.25 18.44 -20.75
CA SER A 161 7.39 19.31 -21.05
C SER A 161 7.21 20.80 -20.71
N PRO A 162 6.00 21.41 -20.78
CA PRO A 162 5.78 22.77 -20.29
C PRO A 162 6.28 23.01 -18.86
N VAL A 163 6.16 22.00 -18.00
CA VAL A 163 6.61 22.07 -16.60
C VAL A 163 8.14 22.19 -16.52
N GLN A 164 8.86 21.57 -17.45
CA GLN A 164 10.32 21.67 -17.56
C GLN A 164 10.73 23.11 -17.90
N ILE A 165 10.12 23.71 -18.93
CA ILE A 165 10.35 25.11 -19.32
C ILE A 165 10.06 26.05 -18.14
N ARG A 166 8.89 25.89 -17.50
CA ARG A 166 8.50 26.69 -16.32
C ARG A 166 9.49 26.54 -15.17
N THR A 167 10.06 25.36 -14.98
CA THR A 167 11.04 25.11 -13.93
C THR A 167 12.38 25.77 -14.28
N MET A 168 12.83 25.64 -15.52
CA MET A 168 14.08 26.26 -15.98
C MET A 168 14.04 27.79 -15.95
N LEU A 169 12.89 28.41 -16.21
CA LEU A 169 12.72 29.87 -16.06
C LEU A 169 12.79 30.35 -14.60
N LYS A 170 12.46 29.49 -13.63
CA LYS A 170 12.38 29.84 -12.20
C LYS A 170 13.62 29.45 -11.40
N ARG A 171 14.34 28.43 -11.84
CA ARG A 171 15.50 27.85 -11.15
C ARG A 171 16.71 27.92 -12.08
N LYS A 172 17.91 27.96 -11.54
CA LYS A 172 19.14 27.80 -12.34
C LYS A 172 19.67 26.37 -12.17
N PRO A 173 20.45 25.83 -13.12
CA PRO A 173 21.10 24.53 -12.98
C PRO A 173 22.06 24.50 -11.78
N PRO A 174 22.37 23.30 -11.23
CA PRO A 174 21.93 21.98 -11.70
C PRO A 174 20.45 21.67 -11.38
N LEU A 175 19.82 20.88 -12.24
CA LEU A 175 18.42 20.44 -12.10
C LEU A 175 18.32 18.93 -12.32
N ALA A 176 17.57 18.25 -11.45
CA ALA A 176 17.12 16.88 -11.65
C ALA A 176 15.65 16.83 -11.26
N ILE A 177 14.75 16.81 -12.24
CA ILE A 177 13.31 16.89 -11.99
C ILE A 177 12.54 15.85 -12.80
N ILE A 178 11.43 15.38 -12.25
CA ILE A 178 10.38 14.68 -12.99
C ILE A 178 9.07 15.45 -12.88
N SER A 179 8.32 15.47 -13.98
CA SER A 179 7.01 16.09 -14.09
C SER A 179 5.94 15.03 -14.43
N PRO A 180 5.34 14.39 -13.42
CA PRO A 180 4.18 13.54 -13.62
C PRO A 180 2.93 14.39 -13.89
N GLY A 181 2.03 13.90 -14.76
CA GLY A 181 0.73 14.52 -14.90
C GLY A 181 -0.10 14.03 -16.07
N ARG A 182 -1.35 14.51 -16.12
CA ARG A 182 -2.26 14.23 -17.23
C ARG A 182 -1.90 15.03 -18.46
N VAL A 183 -2.05 14.42 -19.62
CA VAL A 183 -1.82 15.02 -20.93
C VAL A 183 -2.98 14.64 -21.86
N TYR A 184 -3.18 15.44 -22.90
CA TYR A 184 -4.38 15.37 -23.72
C TYR A 184 -4.03 15.36 -25.21
N ARG A 185 -4.61 14.42 -25.95
CA ARG A 185 -4.45 14.30 -27.41
C ARG A 185 -5.76 13.88 -28.04
N ARG A 186 -6.04 14.30 -29.27
CA ARG A 186 -7.30 13.98 -29.96
C ARG A 186 -7.28 12.60 -30.63
N ASP A 187 -6.85 11.58 -29.89
CA ASP A 187 -6.78 10.20 -30.37
C ASP A 187 -7.54 9.25 -29.43
N TYR A 188 -8.25 8.28 -29.99
CA TYR A 188 -9.02 7.30 -29.21
C TYR A 188 -9.17 5.98 -29.95
N ASP A 189 -8.44 4.97 -29.50
CA ASP A 189 -8.53 3.59 -29.98
C ASP A 189 -8.22 2.59 -28.85
N ALA A 190 -7.81 1.36 -29.17
CA ALA A 190 -7.47 0.33 -28.16
C ALA A 190 -6.11 0.57 -27.46
N THR A 191 -5.31 1.49 -27.97
CA THR A 191 -3.95 1.84 -27.52
C THR A 191 -3.80 3.31 -27.12
N HIS A 192 -4.73 4.17 -27.54
CA HIS A 192 -4.71 5.61 -27.32
C HIS A 192 -5.96 6.06 -26.55
N LEU A 193 -5.75 6.91 -25.56
CA LEU A 193 -6.80 7.61 -24.82
C LEU A 193 -6.66 9.11 -25.05
N PRO A 194 -7.77 9.87 -25.07
CA PRO A 194 -7.72 11.30 -25.23
C PRO A 194 -7.15 12.02 -24.00
N MET A 195 -7.13 11.33 -22.86
CA MET A 195 -6.46 11.74 -21.63
C MET A 195 -5.73 10.53 -21.07
N PHE A 196 -4.44 10.70 -20.80
CA PHE A 196 -3.57 9.69 -20.21
C PHE A 196 -2.52 10.37 -19.33
N PHE A 197 -1.78 9.58 -18.55
CA PHE A 197 -0.71 10.08 -17.70
C PHE A 197 0.64 9.95 -18.40
N GLN A 198 1.43 11.01 -18.32
CA GLN A 198 2.81 11.02 -18.76
C GLN A 198 3.71 11.40 -17.59
N VAL A 199 4.90 10.82 -17.56
CA VAL A 199 6.00 11.27 -16.70
C VAL A 199 7.12 11.68 -17.63
N GLU A 200 7.57 12.91 -17.49
CA GLU A 200 8.81 13.35 -18.13
C GLU A 200 9.86 13.66 -17.10
N GLY A 201 11.12 13.46 -17.46
CA GLY A 201 12.26 13.85 -16.65
C GLY A 201 13.16 14.81 -17.41
N LEU A 202 13.83 15.67 -16.64
CA LEU A 202 14.86 16.58 -17.12
C LEU A 202 16.02 16.54 -16.13
N TYR A 203 17.23 16.34 -16.66
CA TYR A 203 18.48 16.46 -15.92
C TYR A 203 19.40 17.45 -16.63
N VAL A 204 19.84 18.50 -15.94
CA VAL A 204 20.72 19.55 -16.48
C VAL A 204 21.86 19.80 -15.51
N ASP A 205 23.10 19.67 -15.99
CA ASP A 205 24.32 19.98 -15.25
C ASP A 205 25.47 20.22 -16.24
N ARG A 206 26.69 20.45 -15.75
CA ARG A 206 27.89 20.53 -16.60
C ARG A 206 28.36 19.13 -17.00
N ASN A 207 28.77 18.96 -18.26
CA ASN A 207 29.34 17.72 -18.81
C ASN A 207 28.40 16.50 -18.82
N VAL A 208 27.09 16.73 -18.89
CA VAL A 208 26.09 15.68 -19.12
C VAL A 208 26.20 15.19 -20.56
N ASN A 209 26.06 13.87 -20.75
CA ASN A 209 26.21 13.22 -22.04
C ASN A 209 25.29 12.00 -22.15
N VAL A 210 25.20 11.41 -23.34
CA VAL A 210 24.32 10.27 -23.64
C VAL A 210 24.58 9.06 -22.74
N GLY A 211 25.80 8.88 -22.21
CA GLY A 211 26.10 7.83 -21.25
C GLY A 211 25.31 7.95 -19.95
N HIS A 212 25.11 9.19 -19.46
CA HIS A 212 24.29 9.45 -18.28
C HIS A 212 22.80 9.18 -18.55
N LEU A 213 22.29 9.61 -19.70
CA LEU A 213 20.93 9.31 -20.15
C LEU A 213 20.70 7.79 -20.21
N LYS A 214 21.62 7.08 -20.89
CA LYS A 214 21.56 5.64 -21.05
C LYS A 214 21.51 4.91 -19.71
N TYR A 215 22.45 5.23 -18.82
CA TYR A 215 22.51 4.63 -17.49
C TYR A 215 21.24 4.89 -16.67
N THR A 216 20.71 6.11 -16.73
CA THR A 216 19.49 6.52 -16.03
C THR A 216 18.30 5.66 -16.46
N LEU A 217 18.12 5.49 -17.76
CA LEU A 217 16.99 4.75 -18.32
C LEU A 217 17.14 3.23 -18.23
N GLU A 218 18.36 2.70 -18.32
CA GLU A 218 18.65 1.28 -18.04
C GLU A 218 18.33 0.96 -16.57
N THR A 219 18.77 1.79 -15.64
CA THR A 219 18.47 1.64 -14.21
C THR A 219 16.96 1.71 -13.94
N PHE A 220 16.26 2.63 -14.60
CA PHE A 220 14.80 2.73 -14.51
C PHE A 220 14.12 1.43 -15.01
N ALA A 221 14.50 0.95 -16.20
CA ALA A 221 13.92 -0.24 -16.81
C ALA A 221 14.14 -1.49 -15.94
N GLU A 222 15.33 -1.67 -15.37
CA GLU A 222 15.63 -2.77 -14.45
C GLU A 222 14.78 -2.69 -13.18
N ARG A 223 14.55 -1.50 -12.63
CA ARG A 223 13.75 -1.34 -11.41
C ARG A 223 12.26 -1.54 -11.64
N ILE A 224 11.73 -1.12 -12.78
CA ILE A 224 10.28 -1.19 -13.05
C ILE A 224 9.86 -2.55 -13.61
N PHE A 225 10.69 -3.19 -14.44
CA PHE A 225 10.39 -4.47 -15.11
C PHE A 225 11.20 -5.68 -14.57
N GLY A 226 12.17 -5.44 -13.68
CA GLY A 226 13.00 -6.46 -13.03
C GLY A 226 14.43 -6.55 -13.57
N GLU A 227 15.32 -7.20 -12.82
CA GLU A 227 16.79 -7.22 -13.02
C GLU A 227 17.27 -7.74 -14.39
N ASN A 228 16.40 -8.40 -15.16
CA ASN A 228 16.73 -8.95 -16.48
C ASN A 228 16.17 -8.11 -17.63
N ALA A 229 15.66 -6.90 -17.36
CA ALA A 229 15.14 -6.01 -18.38
C ALA A 229 16.25 -5.65 -19.37
N LYS A 230 16.02 -5.93 -20.66
CA LYS A 230 16.95 -5.53 -21.73
C LYS A 230 16.41 -4.29 -22.41
N VAL A 231 17.27 -3.28 -22.54
CA VAL A 231 16.93 -1.98 -23.12
C VAL A 231 17.64 -1.81 -24.47
N ARG A 232 16.96 -1.19 -25.42
CA ARG A 232 17.50 -0.83 -26.74
C ARG A 232 17.18 0.62 -27.06
N PHE A 233 18.21 1.37 -27.44
CA PHE A 233 18.09 2.74 -27.94
C PHE A 233 18.04 2.70 -29.46
N LYS A 234 16.98 3.26 -30.05
CA LYS A 234 16.86 3.50 -31.48
C LYS A 234 16.96 5.00 -31.72
N GLN A 235 17.59 5.41 -32.81
CA GLN A 235 17.56 6.81 -33.23
C GLN A 235 16.12 7.21 -33.56
N SER A 236 15.71 8.39 -33.09
CA SER A 236 14.42 9.00 -33.40
C SER A 236 14.63 10.51 -33.60
N PHE A 237 13.55 11.28 -33.66
CA PHE A 237 13.60 12.73 -33.80
C PHE A 237 12.53 13.39 -32.93
N PHE A 238 12.96 14.31 -32.06
CA PHE A 238 12.08 15.23 -31.34
C PHE A 238 12.65 16.65 -31.47
N PRO A 239 11.83 17.68 -31.76
CA PRO A 239 12.32 19.04 -32.00
C PRO A 239 13.12 19.68 -30.84
N PHE A 240 12.90 19.19 -29.62
CA PHE A 240 13.52 19.68 -28.39
C PHE A 240 14.73 18.85 -27.93
N THR A 241 15.15 17.82 -28.68
CA THR A 241 16.35 17.03 -28.33
C THR A 241 17.22 16.67 -29.54
N GLU A 242 18.54 16.76 -29.37
CA GLU A 242 19.53 16.32 -30.36
C GLU A 242 20.84 15.87 -29.68
N PRO A 243 21.26 14.59 -29.79
CA PRO A 243 20.58 13.49 -30.46
C PRO A 243 19.34 12.98 -29.71
N SER A 244 18.36 12.51 -30.49
CA SER A 244 17.10 11.93 -30.04
C SER A 244 17.08 10.40 -30.11
N PHE A 245 16.42 9.75 -29.14
CA PHE A 245 16.29 8.30 -29.03
C PHE A 245 14.90 7.85 -28.59
N GLU A 246 14.39 6.81 -29.23
CA GLU A 246 13.34 5.96 -28.66
C GLU A 246 13.96 4.80 -27.90
N VAL A 247 13.31 4.40 -26.81
CA VAL A 247 13.78 3.32 -25.96
C VAL A 247 12.77 2.19 -25.91
N ASP A 248 13.23 1.01 -26.32
CA ASP A 248 12.46 -0.22 -26.28
C ASP A 248 12.94 -1.12 -25.14
N VAL A 249 12.01 -1.88 -24.55
CA VAL A 249 12.30 -2.98 -23.63
C VAL A 249 11.90 -4.31 -24.24
N TYR A 250 12.75 -5.32 -24.06
CA TYR A 250 12.47 -6.68 -24.55
C TYR A 250 11.60 -7.45 -23.56
N PHE A 251 10.47 -7.95 -24.05
CA PHE A 251 9.57 -8.84 -23.30
C PHE A 251 9.50 -10.21 -23.99
N PRO A 252 9.80 -11.32 -23.26
CA PRO A 252 9.64 -12.66 -23.80
C PRO A 252 8.23 -12.90 -24.36
N GLY A 253 8.13 -13.37 -25.60
CA GLY A 253 6.85 -13.60 -26.28
C GLY A 253 6.28 -12.40 -27.05
N TYR A 254 6.66 -11.16 -26.68
CA TYR A 254 6.20 -9.94 -27.36
C TYR A 254 7.29 -9.22 -28.16
N GLY A 255 8.57 -9.51 -27.89
CA GLY A 255 9.69 -8.87 -28.56
C GLY A 255 10.04 -7.51 -27.97
N TRP A 256 10.59 -6.63 -28.81
CA TRP A 256 10.94 -5.26 -28.42
C TRP A 256 9.73 -4.35 -28.50
N LEU A 257 9.38 -3.73 -27.39
CA LEU A 257 8.27 -2.79 -27.31
C LEU A 257 8.78 -1.44 -26.82
N GLU A 258 8.40 -0.39 -27.55
CA GLU A 258 8.68 0.99 -27.16
C GLU A 258 7.98 1.33 -25.85
N ILE A 259 8.71 1.98 -24.96
CA ILE A 259 8.23 2.43 -23.65
C ILE A 259 8.35 3.94 -23.44
N LEU A 260 9.30 4.61 -24.10
CA LEU A 260 9.57 6.04 -23.90
C LEU A 260 10.38 6.65 -25.06
N GLY A 261 10.28 7.98 -25.18
CA GLY A 261 11.18 8.83 -25.97
C GLY A 261 12.16 9.56 -25.07
N SER A 262 13.34 9.90 -25.58
CA SER A 262 14.40 10.57 -24.83
C SER A 262 15.41 11.26 -25.74
N GLY A 263 16.29 12.08 -25.18
CA GLY A 263 17.39 12.68 -25.92
C GLY A 263 18.17 13.69 -25.11
N MET A 264 19.26 14.19 -25.69
CA MET A 264 20.00 15.33 -25.15
C MET A 264 19.23 16.60 -25.47
N VAL A 265 19.04 17.51 -24.51
CA VAL A 265 18.25 18.74 -24.72
C VAL A 265 18.90 19.60 -25.81
N ASP A 266 18.10 20.04 -26.77
CA ASP A 266 18.56 20.88 -27.87
C ASP A 266 19.01 22.26 -27.36
N PRO A 267 20.15 22.82 -27.83
CA PRO A 267 20.62 24.15 -27.43
C PRO A 267 19.58 25.27 -27.54
N ALA A 268 18.70 25.24 -28.55
CA ALA A 268 17.67 26.26 -28.73
C ALA A 268 16.67 26.28 -27.55
N VAL A 269 16.41 25.12 -26.93
CA VAL A 269 15.55 25.03 -25.75
C VAL A 269 16.21 25.72 -24.54
N PHE A 270 17.53 25.58 -24.39
CA PHE A 270 18.27 26.28 -23.34
C PHE A 270 18.31 27.80 -23.56
N GLU A 271 18.55 28.23 -24.80
CA GLU A 271 18.53 29.65 -25.17
C GLU A 271 17.16 30.29 -24.85
N ASN A 272 16.06 29.59 -25.16
CA ASN A 272 14.69 30.04 -24.90
C ASN A 272 14.39 30.29 -23.41
N VAL A 273 15.14 29.66 -22.49
CA VAL A 273 14.99 29.82 -21.04
C VAL A 273 16.15 30.57 -20.38
N GLY A 274 17.08 31.09 -21.18
CA GLY A 274 18.22 31.88 -20.72
C GLY A 274 19.35 31.07 -20.10
N TYR A 275 19.48 29.80 -20.47
CA TYR A 275 20.63 28.96 -20.12
C TYR A 275 21.66 29.01 -21.23
N ASP A 276 22.95 29.10 -20.86
CA ASP A 276 24.05 29.07 -21.83
C ASP A 276 24.34 27.61 -22.24
N PRO A 277 24.10 27.22 -23.51
CA PRO A 277 24.33 25.84 -23.99
C PRO A 277 25.81 25.46 -24.07
N GLU A 278 26.74 26.43 -24.02
CA GLU A 278 28.18 26.15 -23.94
C GLU A 278 28.60 25.79 -22.50
N GLU A 279 27.85 26.23 -21.49
CA GLU A 279 28.09 25.89 -20.08
C GLU A 279 27.27 24.68 -19.62
N TRP A 280 26.00 24.61 -20.03
CA TRP A 280 25.03 23.66 -19.52
C TRP A 280 24.64 22.63 -20.57
N THR A 281 24.57 21.39 -20.12
CA THR A 281 24.17 20.24 -20.92
C THR A 281 23.11 19.47 -20.16
N GLY A 282 22.26 18.73 -20.87
CA GLY A 282 21.22 17.97 -20.19
C GLY A 282 20.57 16.94 -21.07
N PHE A 283 19.80 16.06 -20.44
CA PHE A 283 18.95 15.12 -21.15
C PHE A 283 17.52 15.20 -20.63
N ALA A 284 16.58 14.85 -21.50
CA ALA A 284 15.18 14.71 -21.16
C ALA A 284 14.65 13.35 -21.63
N PHE A 285 13.58 12.89 -21.00
CA PHE A 285 12.87 11.68 -21.39
C PHE A 285 11.39 11.82 -21.07
N GLY A 286 10.54 11.07 -21.77
CA GLY A 286 9.10 11.08 -21.59
C GLY A 286 8.48 9.71 -21.82
N MET A 287 7.66 9.28 -20.87
CA MET A 287 7.05 7.95 -20.87
C MET A 287 5.56 8.01 -20.52
N GLY A 288 4.75 7.23 -21.23
CA GLY A 288 3.33 7.04 -20.92
C GLY A 288 3.16 6.04 -19.78
N VAL A 289 2.44 6.43 -18.72
CA VAL A 289 2.26 5.60 -17.53
C VAL A 289 1.37 4.40 -17.83
N GLU A 290 0.30 4.59 -18.60
CA GLU A 290 -0.61 3.54 -19.03
C GLU A 290 0.13 2.47 -19.84
N ARG A 291 1.04 2.88 -20.74
CA ARG A 291 1.84 1.94 -21.53
C ARG A 291 2.69 1.05 -20.62
N ILE A 292 3.36 1.64 -19.64
CA ILE A 292 4.17 0.90 -18.66
C ILE A 292 3.29 -0.02 -17.82
N ALA A 293 2.13 0.47 -17.35
CA ALA A 293 1.18 -0.32 -16.56
C ALA A 293 0.66 -1.52 -17.37
N MET A 294 0.33 -1.33 -18.65
CA MET A 294 -0.11 -2.40 -19.55
C MET A 294 0.95 -3.50 -19.69
N LEU A 295 2.20 -3.11 -19.93
CA LEU A 295 3.31 -4.05 -20.08
C LEU A 295 3.60 -4.79 -18.77
N LYS A 296 3.58 -4.09 -17.65
CA LYS A 296 3.85 -4.65 -16.32
C LYS A 296 2.77 -5.63 -15.87
N TYR A 297 1.51 -5.33 -16.14
CA TYR A 297 0.36 -6.08 -15.65
C TYR A 297 -0.28 -7.00 -16.71
N GLY A 298 0.26 -7.03 -17.93
CA GLY A 298 -0.27 -7.81 -19.04
C GLY A 298 -1.67 -7.37 -19.49
N ILE A 299 -1.96 -6.08 -19.43
CA ILE A 299 -3.26 -5.52 -19.84
C ILE A 299 -3.19 -5.19 -21.33
N THR A 300 -4.17 -5.68 -22.10
CA THR A 300 -4.14 -5.59 -23.57
C THR A 300 -4.92 -4.41 -24.14
N ASP A 301 -5.86 -3.84 -23.39
CA ASP A 301 -6.70 -2.72 -23.84
C ASP A 301 -6.61 -1.56 -22.84
N ILE A 302 -6.14 -0.40 -23.31
CA ILE A 302 -5.95 0.79 -22.48
C ILE A 302 -7.27 1.32 -21.91
N ARG A 303 -8.39 1.05 -22.59
CA ARG A 303 -9.72 1.59 -22.22
C ARG A 303 -10.25 0.96 -20.94
N GLU A 304 -9.73 -0.19 -20.51
CA GLU A 304 -10.05 -0.80 -19.22
C GLU A 304 -9.70 0.11 -18.04
N PHE A 305 -8.69 0.99 -18.18
CA PHE A 305 -8.34 1.97 -17.16
C PHE A 305 -9.43 3.02 -16.94
N VAL A 306 -10.09 3.50 -18.01
CA VAL A 306 -11.11 4.56 -17.89
C VAL A 306 -12.52 4.00 -17.68
N ARG A 307 -12.74 2.71 -17.99
CA ARG A 307 -14.01 2.03 -17.74
C ARG A 307 -14.36 1.95 -16.25
N ASN A 308 -13.34 1.93 -15.38
CA ASN A 308 -13.49 1.84 -13.93
C ASN A 308 -14.32 0.62 -13.47
N ASP A 309 -14.18 -0.53 -14.15
CA ASP A 309 -14.85 -1.76 -13.75
C ASP A 309 -14.29 -2.30 -12.43
N VAL A 310 -15.15 -2.49 -11.43
CA VAL A 310 -14.73 -2.92 -10.08
C VAL A 310 -14.07 -4.30 -10.11
N ASN A 311 -14.49 -5.21 -11.00
CA ASN A 311 -13.88 -6.54 -11.12
C ASN A 311 -12.47 -6.45 -11.73
N PHE A 312 -12.25 -5.53 -12.67
CA PHE A 312 -10.92 -5.24 -13.20
C PHE A 312 -10.03 -4.61 -12.13
N LEU A 313 -10.50 -3.54 -11.48
CA LEU A 313 -9.73 -2.81 -10.47
C LEU A 313 -9.40 -3.67 -9.24
N SER A 314 -10.26 -4.62 -8.86
CA SER A 314 -10.01 -5.52 -7.74
C SER A 314 -8.84 -6.51 -7.93
N LYS A 315 -8.28 -6.61 -9.14
CA LYS A 315 -7.18 -7.53 -9.46
C LYS A 315 -5.78 -6.95 -9.22
N TYR A 316 -5.66 -5.64 -8.94
CA TYR A 316 -4.39 -4.90 -8.94
C TYR A 316 -4.12 -4.15 -7.64
#